data_AF-A0A349BLA9-F1
#
_entry.id   AF-A0A349BLA9-F1
#
_cell.length_a   1.000
_cell.length_b   1.000
_cell.length_c   1.000
_cell.angle_alpha   90.00
_cell.angle_beta   90.00
_cell.angle_gamma   90.00
#
_symmetry.space_group_name_H-M   'P 1'
#
loop_
_entity.id
_entity.type
_entity.pdbx_description
1 polymer ?
#
loop_
_entity_poly.entity_id
_entity_poly.type
_entity_poly.pdbx_seq_one_letter_code
_entity_poly.pdbx_strand_id
1 'polypeptide(L)'
;GWYRFDSQEIEHNKEEQILIPTDFILMECTRMLDEWPYIESIIPSDDIIFSQSFEGEDAGALFSSLSPGELTIFNLINGERDVKKIIDHIQLGEFDVYKILATLKMSGLITPKSISSRVEDVPVSEGYEKKHLLTILQFAILTFILSFILLLLPIKEMVGINDIMSILEIMKVRDSRNELFHIHKAINYYRISNGMLPDSLELLQKEGYMKRGHLIDHLGSLFV
;
A
#
# COMPACT_ATOMS: atom_id res chain seq x y z
N GLY A 1 -14.83 0.20 -24.55
CA GLY A 1 -16.04 -0.65 -24.66
C GLY A 1 -17.05 -0.18 -23.62
N TRP A 2 -18.34 -0.29 -23.91
CA TRP A 2 -19.40 0.12 -22.98
C TRP A 2 -19.95 -1.13 -22.30
N TYR A 3 -19.78 -1.21 -20.98
CA TYR A 3 -20.43 -2.23 -20.16
C TYR A 3 -21.79 -1.69 -19.71
N ARG A 4 -22.81 -2.55 -19.76
CA ARG A 4 -24.14 -2.29 -19.22
C ARG A 4 -24.47 -3.44 -18.26
N PHE A 5 -24.87 -3.08 -17.05
CA PHE A 5 -25.32 -4.04 -16.05
C PHE A 5 -26.84 -3.95 -15.96
N ASP A 6 -27.50 -5.08 -16.21
CA ASP A 6 -28.94 -5.22 -16.09
C ASP A 6 -29.22 -6.17 -14.92
N SER A 7 -30.08 -5.76 -13.98
CA SER A 7 -30.46 -6.60 -12.85
C SER A 7 -31.40 -7.70 -13.35
N GLN A 8 -31.03 -8.96 -13.11
CA GLN A 8 -31.86 -10.13 -13.40
C GLN A 8 -32.11 -10.89 -12.11
N GLU A 9 -33.32 -11.44 -11.96
CA GLU A 9 -33.56 -12.44 -10.90
C GLU A 9 -32.83 -13.73 -11.27
N ILE A 10 -31.90 -14.13 -10.42
CA ILE A 10 -31.14 -15.38 -10.56
C ILE A 10 -31.82 -16.41 -9.68
N GLU A 11 -32.22 -17.53 -10.27
CA GLU A 11 -32.71 -18.68 -9.50
C GLU A 11 -31.51 -19.31 -8.78
N HIS A 12 -31.38 -18.99 -7.50
CA HIS A 12 -30.35 -19.58 -6.66
C HIS A 12 -30.69 -21.06 -6.40
N ASN A 13 -29.84 -21.98 -6.88
CA ASN A 13 -29.95 -23.39 -6.54
C ASN A 13 -29.65 -23.57 -5.03
N LYS A 14 -30.70 -23.60 -4.20
CA LYS A 14 -30.59 -23.69 -2.73
C LYS A 14 -30.13 -25.07 -2.26
N GLU A 15 -30.20 -26.10 -3.11
CA GLU A 15 -29.90 -27.48 -2.73
C GLU A 15 -28.39 -27.79 -2.71
N GLU A 16 -27.57 -26.91 -3.30
CA GLU A 16 -26.10 -27.08 -3.37
C GLU A 16 -25.33 -26.06 -2.51
N GLN A 17 -26.03 -25.25 -1.72
CA GLN A 17 -25.38 -24.27 -0.85
C GLN A 17 -24.96 -24.92 0.47
N ILE A 18 -23.67 -25.24 0.58
CA ILE A 18 -23.06 -25.47 1.89
C ILE A 18 -23.08 -24.12 2.62
N LEU A 19 -24.06 -23.94 3.50
CA LEU A 19 -24.17 -22.76 4.35
C LEU A 19 -23.09 -22.87 5.44
N ILE A 20 -22.03 -22.08 5.30
CA ILE A 20 -21.01 -21.92 6.35
C ILE A 20 -21.50 -20.80 7.28
N PRO A 21 -21.68 -21.05 8.59
CA PRO A 21 -22.03 -19.98 9.53
C PRO A 21 -20.97 -18.88 9.53
N THR A 22 -21.38 -17.62 9.51
CA THR A 22 -20.46 -16.48 9.55
C THR A 22 -19.52 -16.53 10.77
N ASP A 23 -20.02 -16.99 11.92
CA ASP A 23 -19.24 -17.14 13.15
C ASP A 23 -18.05 -18.09 12.97
N PHE A 24 -18.22 -19.15 12.17
CA PHE A 24 -17.13 -20.08 11.85
C PHE A 24 -16.05 -19.39 11.02
N ILE A 25 -16.44 -18.62 9.99
CA ILE A 25 -15.49 -17.87 9.16
C ILE A 25 -14.75 -16.84 10.01
N LEU A 26 -15.46 -16.11 10.88
CA LEU A 26 -14.86 -15.10 11.75
C LEU A 26 -13.85 -15.73 12.72
N MET A 27 -14.22 -16.84 13.36
CA MET A 27 -13.34 -17.56 14.27
C MET A 27 -12.08 -18.08 13.54
N GLU A 28 -12.26 -18.57 12.31
CA GLU A 28 -11.15 -19.05 11.49
C GLU A 28 -10.23 -17.92 11.05
N CYS A 29 -10.79 -16.77 10.64
CA CYS A 29 -9.99 -15.58 10.31
C CYS A 29 -9.19 -15.08 11.52
N THR A 30 -9.80 -15.06 12.73
CA THR A 30 -9.06 -14.71 13.95
C THR A 30 -7.94 -15.69 14.27
N ARG A 31 -8.19 -17.00 14.10
CA ARG A 31 -7.16 -18.03 14.27
C ARG A 31 -6.00 -17.84 13.29
N MET A 32 -6.30 -17.57 12.02
CA MET A 32 -5.30 -17.32 11.00
C MET A 32 -4.45 -16.07 11.31
N LEU A 33 -5.08 -14.98 11.74
CA LEU A 33 -4.39 -13.76 12.14
C LEU A 33 -3.47 -13.98 13.35
N ASP A 34 -3.89 -14.80 14.32
CA ASP A 34 -3.09 -15.11 15.50
C ASP A 34 -1.93 -16.07 15.19
N GLU A 35 -2.11 -17.03 14.27
CA GLU A 35 -1.07 -17.98 13.85
C GLU A 35 -0.07 -17.35 12.87
N TRP A 36 -0.46 -16.33 12.12
CA TRP A 36 0.35 -15.74 11.05
C TRP A 36 1.74 -15.25 11.51
N PRO A 37 1.88 -14.48 12.62
CA PRO A 37 3.19 -14.00 13.06
C PRO A 37 4.18 -15.12 13.36
N TYR A 38 3.68 -16.26 13.86
CA TYR A 38 4.50 -17.42 14.12
C TYR A 38 4.98 -18.07 12.82
N ILE A 39 4.08 -18.25 11.85
CA ILE A 39 4.40 -18.77 10.53
C ILE A 39 5.40 -17.86 9.80
N GLU A 40 5.18 -16.54 9.83
CA GLU A 40 6.04 -15.53 9.22
C GLU A 40 7.45 -15.53 9.84
N SER A 41 7.57 -15.78 11.15
CA SER A 41 8.87 -15.94 11.80
C SER A 41 9.68 -17.14 11.26
N ILE A 42 8.98 -18.17 10.78
CA ILE A 42 9.59 -19.38 10.22
C ILE A 42 9.86 -19.21 8.73
N ILE A 43 8.93 -18.60 7.98
CA ILE A 43 9.01 -18.38 6.53
C ILE A 43 8.77 -16.88 6.27
N PRO A 44 9.81 -16.05 6.35
CA PRO A 44 9.67 -14.59 6.24
C PRO A 44 9.47 -14.09 4.80
N SER A 45 9.63 -14.97 3.80
CA SER A 45 9.50 -14.60 2.39
C SER A 45 9.04 -15.79 1.56
N ASP A 46 8.21 -15.50 0.55
CA ASP A 46 7.72 -16.42 -0.46
C ASP A 46 8.77 -16.76 -1.55
N ASP A 47 9.89 -16.04 -1.57
CA ASP A 47 11.01 -16.28 -2.48
C ASP A 47 11.95 -17.40 -2.00
N ILE A 48 11.75 -17.92 -0.78
CA ILE A 48 12.63 -18.96 -0.25
C ILE A 48 12.50 -20.25 -1.10
N ILE A 49 13.63 -20.82 -1.47
CA ILE A 49 13.73 -22.13 -2.13
C ILE A 49 14.11 -23.17 -1.08
N PHE A 50 13.20 -24.12 -0.86
CA PHE A 50 13.43 -25.25 0.03
C PHE A 50 13.95 -26.47 -0.72
N SER A 51 14.79 -27.26 -0.06
CA SER A 51 15.16 -28.61 -0.47
C SER A 51 14.68 -29.63 0.56
N GLN A 52 14.34 -30.84 0.10
CA GLN A 52 14.05 -31.96 0.99
C GLN A 52 15.29 -32.35 1.80
N SER A 53 15.08 -32.62 3.07
CA SER A 53 16.10 -33.04 4.04
C SER A 53 15.49 -34.02 5.04
N PHE A 54 16.32 -34.66 5.85
CA PHE A 54 15.87 -35.52 6.96
C PHE A 54 16.80 -35.31 8.16
N GLU A 55 17.00 -34.06 8.55
CA GLU A 55 18.00 -33.66 9.56
C GLU A 55 17.41 -33.63 10.99
N GLY A 56 16.09 -33.73 11.15
CA GLY A 56 15.43 -33.73 12.46
C GLY A 56 15.31 -35.13 13.08
N GLU A 57 15.42 -35.21 14.42
CA GLU A 57 15.30 -36.47 15.17
C GLU A 57 13.96 -37.20 14.91
N ASP A 58 12.87 -36.44 14.74
CA ASP A 58 11.52 -36.96 14.48
C ASP A 58 11.11 -36.96 13.00
N ALA A 59 12.02 -36.59 12.08
CA ALA A 59 11.69 -36.38 10.66
C ALA A 59 11.08 -37.63 10.00
N GLY A 60 11.63 -38.82 10.28
CA GLY A 60 11.13 -40.07 9.70
C GLY A 60 9.74 -40.48 10.18
N ALA A 61 9.43 -40.22 11.47
CA ALA A 61 8.11 -40.48 12.03
C ALA A 61 7.06 -39.55 11.43
N LEU A 62 7.38 -38.26 11.33
CA LEU A 62 6.49 -37.26 10.76
C LEU A 62 6.23 -37.51 9.27
N PHE A 63 7.27 -37.83 8.49
CA PHE A 63 7.14 -38.19 7.07
C PHE A 63 6.15 -39.34 6.85
N SER A 64 6.18 -40.35 7.73
CA SER A 64 5.28 -41.50 7.67
C SER A 64 3.83 -41.16 8.04
N SER A 65 3.61 -40.08 8.79
CA SER A 65 2.28 -39.59 9.21
C SER A 65 1.68 -38.53 8.30
N LEU A 66 2.41 -38.06 7.29
CA LEU A 66 1.92 -37.02 6.38
C LEU A 66 0.67 -37.49 5.64
N SER A 67 -0.33 -36.61 5.60
CA SER A 67 -1.51 -36.79 4.78
C SER A 67 -1.15 -36.78 3.27
N PRO A 68 -2.02 -37.31 2.40
CA PRO A 68 -1.79 -37.28 0.94
C PRO A 68 -1.58 -35.86 0.38
N GLY A 69 -2.27 -34.86 0.96
CA GLY A 69 -2.10 -33.45 0.59
C GLY A 69 -0.70 -32.95 0.96
N GLU A 70 -0.25 -33.20 2.18
CA GLU A 70 1.08 -32.79 2.65
C GLU A 70 2.22 -33.50 1.89
N LEU A 71 2.05 -34.79 1.56
CA LEU A 71 2.98 -35.52 0.70
C LEU A 71 3.09 -34.91 -0.69
N THR A 72 1.99 -34.39 -1.23
CA THR A 72 2.00 -33.70 -2.53
C THR A 72 2.85 -32.44 -2.46
N ILE A 73 2.68 -31.64 -1.39
CA ILE A 73 3.49 -30.44 -1.16
C ILE A 73 4.96 -30.82 -0.99
N PHE A 74 5.25 -31.81 -0.13
CA PHE A 74 6.62 -32.29 0.08
C PHE A 74 7.29 -32.74 -1.22
N ASN A 75 6.59 -33.47 -2.08
CA ASN A 75 7.10 -33.94 -3.37
C ASN A 75 7.33 -32.81 -4.40
N LEU A 76 6.66 -31.66 -4.26
CA LEU A 76 6.90 -30.50 -5.11
C LEU A 76 8.19 -29.75 -4.75
N ILE A 77 8.70 -29.95 -3.53
CA ILE A 77 9.94 -29.34 -3.03
C ILE A 77 11.13 -30.07 -3.63
N ASN A 78 11.75 -29.47 -4.64
CA ASN A 78 12.86 -30.05 -5.39
C ASN A 78 14.18 -29.27 -5.26
N GLY A 79 14.21 -28.20 -4.45
CA GLY A 79 15.40 -27.33 -4.35
C GLY A 79 15.58 -26.33 -5.49
N GLU A 80 14.55 -26.13 -6.33
CA GLU A 80 14.54 -25.16 -7.44
C GLU A 80 13.32 -24.23 -7.41
N ARG A 81 12.16 -24.71 -6.95
CA ARG A 81 10.94 -23.90 -6.84
C ARG A 81 10.96 -23.08 -5.55
N ASP A 82 10.59 -21.81 -5.67
CA ASP A 82 10.29 -20.95 -4.53
C ASP A 82 8.92 -21.29 -3.93
N VAL A 83 8.67 -20.82 -2.71
CA VAL A 83 7.40 -21.03 -2.00
C VAL A 83 6.22 -20.51 -2.83
N LYS A 84 6.37 -19.37 -3.51
CA LYS A 84 5.32 -18.84 -4.37
C LYS A 84 4.92 -19.80 -5.50
N LYS A 85 5.87 -20.34 -6.25
CA LYS A 85 5.59 -21.34 -7.29
C LYS A 85 4.93 -22.58 -6.72
N ILE A 86 5.34 -23.01 -5.52
CA ILE A 86 4.70 -24.14 -4.85
C ILE A 86 3.22 -23.83 -4.61
N ILE A 87 2.90 -22.66 -4.04
CA ILE A 87 1.52 -22.18 -3.82
C ILE A 87 0.74 -22.16 -5.14
N ASP A 88 1.30 -21.56 -6.20
CA ASP A 88 0.64 -21.43 -7.50
C ASP A 88 0.32 -22.79 -8.17
N HIS A 89 1.09 -23.83 -7.85
CA HIS A 89 0.90 -25.19 -8.38
C HIS A 89 -0.14 -26.01 -7.61
N ILE A 90 -0.56 -25.56 -6.43
CA ILE A 90 -1.46 -26.31 -5.55
C ILE A 90 -2.83 -25.64 -5.50
N GLN A 91 -3.90 -26.43 -5.51
CA GLN A 91 -5.28 -25.95 -5.36
C GLN A 91 -5.69 -25.90 -3.87
N LEU A 92 -4.82 -25.35 -3.03
CA LEU A 92 -5.05 -25.18 -1.58
C LEU A 92 -4.95 -23.69 -1.22
N GLY A 93 -5.53 -23.32 -0.08
CA GLY A 93 -5.37 -21.98 0.45
C GLY A 93 -3.91 -21.69 0.80
N GLU A 94 -3.43 -20.48 0.51
CA GLU A 94 -2.03 -20.10 0.74
C GLU A 94 -1.60 -20.33 2.19
N PHE A 95 -2.48 -19.98 3.14
CA PHE A 95 -2.25 -20.16 4.58
C PHE A 95 -1.97 -21.62 4.95
N ASP A 96 -2.72 -22.57 4.37
CA ASP A 96 -2.53 -24.00 4.64
C ASP A 96 -1.18 -24.47 4.10
N VAL A 97 -0.79 -23.98 2.92
CA VAL A 97 0.53 -24.29 2.34
C VAL A 97 1.65 -23.77 3.24
N TYR A 98 1.57 -22.52 3.70
CA TYR A 98 2.55 -21.96 4.63
C TYR A 98 2.62 -22.75 5.96
N LYS A 99 1.48 -23.15 6.51
CA LYS A 99 1.42 -23.95 7.74
C LYS A 99 2.10 -25.31 7.57
N ILE A 100 1.88 -25.96 6.43
CA ILE A 100 2.51 -27.25 6.10
C ILE A 100 4.03 -27.05 5.93
N LEU A 101 4.45 -26.06 5.14
CA LEU A 101 5.87 -25.75 4.94
C LEU A 101 6.58 -25.40 6.25
N ALA A 102 5.94 -24.65 7.15
CA ALA A 102 6.48 -24.33 8.47
C ALA A 102 6.67 -25.59 9.32
N THR A 103 5.69 -26.50 9.33
CA THR A 103 5.75 -27.78 10.04
C THR A 103 6.85 -28.68 9.48
N LEU A 104 6.97 -28.76 8.14
CA LEU A 104 8.04 -29.51 7.47
C LEU A 104 9.42 -28.94 7.79
N LYS A 105 9.56 -27.60 7.84
CA LYS A 105 10.83 -26.95 8.18
C LYS A 105 11.22 -27.19 9.63
N MET A 106 10.28 -27.03 10.56
CA MET A 106 10.51 -27.25 11.99
C MET A 106 10.89 -28.69 12.32
N SER A 107 10.31 -29.66 11.62
CA SER A 107 10.61 -31.09 11.79
C SER A 107 11.90 -31.53 11.09
N GLY A 108 12.59 -30.62 10.39
CA GLY A 108 13.83 -30.92 9.67
C GLY A 108 13.64 -31.73 8.38
N LEU A 109 12.40 -31.82 7.88
CA LEU A 109 12.07 -32.47 6.60
C LEU A 109 12.42 -31.59 5.40
N ILE A 110 12.56 -30.28 5.60
CA ILE A 110 13.04 -29.37 4.57
C ILE A 110 14.04 -28.37 5.14
N THR A 111 15.02 -28.00 4.33
CA THR A 111 16.02 -26.97 4.65
C THR A 111 15.99 -25.85 3.62
N PRO A 112 16.18 -24.59 4.04
CA PRO A 112 16.31 -23.48 3.11
C PRO A 112 17.65 -23.59 2.38
N LYS A 113 17.61 -23.63 1.04
CA LYS A 113 18.80 -23.76 0.20
C LYS A 113 19.27 -22.41 -0.35
N SER A 114 18.33 -21.56 -0.76
CA SER A 114 18.58 -20.25 -1.36
C SER A 114 17.35 -19.38 -1.23
N ILE A 115 17.52 -18.07 -1.40
CA ILE A 115 16.41 -17.18 -1.78
C ILE A 115 16.41 -17.15 -3.31
N SER A 116 15.26 -17.37 -3.93
CA SER A 116 15.03 -17.13 -5.34
C SER A 116 15.37 -15.68 -5.60
N SER A 117 16.41 -15.41 -6.37
CA SER A 117 16.58 -14.10 -6.96
C SER A 117 15.41 -13.94 -7.93
N ARG A 118 14.28 -13.41 -7.45
CA ARG A 118 13.14 -13.05 -8.30
C ARG A 118 13.62 -11.93 -9.21
N VAL A 119 14.27 -12.35 -10.29
CA VAL A 119 14.39 -11.58 -11.51
C VAL A 119 13.00 -11.65 -12.13
N GLU A 120 12.10 -10.76 -11.71
CA GLU A 120 11.32 -10.07 -12.76
C GLU A 120 12.35 -9.66 -13.81
N ASP A 121 12.12 -9.90 -15.10
CA ASP A 121 13.04 -9.57 -16.21
C ASP A 121 13.66 -8.16 -16.09
N VAL A 122 14.68 -8.06 -15.25
CA VAL A 122 15.49 -6.92 -14.92
C VAL A 122 16.88 -7.54 -14.89
N PRO A 123 17.69 -7.32 -15.93
CA PRO A 123 18.94 -8.05 -16.09
C PRO A 123 19.82 -7.83 -14.85
N VAL A 124 20.00 -8.86 -14.01
CA VAL A 124 20.92 -8.80 -12.87
C VAL A 124 22.33 -8.87 -13.40
N SER A 125 23.00 -7.73 -13.41
CA SER A 125 24.42 -7.61 -13.74
C SER A 125 25.22 -7.62 -12.42
N GLU A 126 26.10 -8.58 -12.25
CA GLU A 126 27.11 -8.56 -11.17
C GLU A 126 28.11 -7.38 -11.30
N GLY A 127 27.82 -6.37 -12.14
CA GLY A 127 28.52 -5.09 -12.21
C GLY A 127 27.77 -3.91 -11.57
N TYR A 128 26.63 -4.12 -10.90
CA TYR A 128 25.77 -3.02 -10.46
C TYR A 128 26.35 -2.16 -9.31
N GLU A 129 27.12 -2.70 -8.36
CA GLU A 129 27.62 -1.88 -7.24
C GLU A 129 28.66 -0.84 -7.67
N LYS A 130 29.63 -1.21 -8.51
CA LYS A 130 30.66 -0.26 -8.98
C LYS A 130 30.11 0.70 -10.03
N LYS A 131 29.15 0.26 -10.87
CA LYS A 131 28.53 1.11 -11.88
C LYS A 131 27.57 2.12 -11.25
N HIS A 132 26.78 1.77 -10.23
CA HIS A 132 25.91 2.74 -9.55
C HIS A 132 26.70 3.84 -8.84
N LEU A 133 27.79 3.50 -8.15
CA LEU A 133 28.64 4.51 -7.49
C LEU A 133 29.26 5.47 -8.52
N LEU A 134 29.70 4.95 -9.67
CA LEU A 134 30.23 5.78 -10.76
C LEU A 134 29.13 6.68 -11.37
N THR A 135 27.93 6.15 -11.58
CA THR A 135 26.78 6.89 -12.12
C THR A 135 26.30 7.97 -11.14
N ILE A 136 26.23 7.67 -9.84
CA ILE A 136 25.88 8.65 -8.80
C ILE A 136 26.93 9.78 -8.76
N LEU A 137 28.21 9.42 -8.83
CA LEU A 137 29.30 10.40 -8.89
C LEU A 137 29.21 11.27 -10.14
N GLN A 138 28.89 10.69 -11.31
CA GLN A 138 28.69 11.43 -12.55
C GLN A 138 27.53 12.42 -12.45
N PHE A 139 26.38 12.01 -11.92
CA PHE A 139 25.25 12.92 -11.72
C PHE A 139 25.56 14.02 -10.72
N ALA A 140 26.28 13.71 -9.63
CA ALA A 140 26.72 14.72 -8.65
C ALA A 140 27.68 15.75 -9.25
N ILE A 141 28.59 15.33 -10.12
CA ILE A 141 29.49 16.24 -10.84
C ILE A 141 28.69 17.11 -11.82
N LEU A 142 27.74 16.54 -12.54
CA LEU A 142 26.94 17.25 -13.54
C LEU A 142 26.04 18.31 -12.90
N THR A 143 25.41 18.00 -11.76
CA THR A 143 24.60 18.96 -11.00
C THR A 143 25.47 20.06 -10.39
N PHE A 144 26.66 19.73 -9.90
CA PHE A 144 27.60 20.72 -9.39
C PHE A 144 28.08 21.68 -10.49
N ILE A 145 28.42 21.16 -11.67
CA ILE A 145 28.82 21.96 -12.83
C ILE A 145 27.66 22.86 -13.28
N LEU A 146 26.44 22.33 -13.35
CA LEU A 146 25.25 23.10 -13.74
C LEU A 146 24.97 24.23 -12.75
N SER A 147 25.07 23.94 -11.44
CA SER A 147 24.92 24.94 -10.37
C SER A 147 25.99 26.04 -10.47
N PHE A 148 27.24 25.65 -10.72
CA PHE A 148 28.35 26.58 -10.89
C PHE A 148 28.21 27.44 -12.15
N ILE A 149 27.74 26.86 -13.27
CA ILE A 149 27.41 27.59 -14.50
C ILE A 149 26.26 28.58 -14.23
N LEU A 150 25.23 28.16 -13.50
CA LEU A 150 24.11 29.04 -13.15
C LEU A 150 24.59 30.21 -12.28
N LEU A 151 25.48 29.95 -11.31
CA LEU A 151 26.07 30.97 -10.45
C LEU A 151 26.95 31.97 -11.23
N LEU A 152 27.68 31.49 -12.24
CA LEU A 152 28.55 32.32 -13.08
C LEU A 152 27.79 33.11 -14.15
N LEU A 153 26.58 32.67 -14.54
CA LEU A 153 25.72 33.44 -15.42
C LEU A 153 25.24 34.70 -14.67
N PRO A 154 25.24 35.88 -15.30
CA PRO A 154 24.65 37.09 -14.72
C PRO A 154 23.11 36.95 -14.71
N ILE A 155 22.56 36.17 -13.78
CA ILE A 155 21.11 35.92 -13.62
C ILE A 155 20.32 37.22 -13.44
N LYS A 156 21.00 38.28 -12.96
CA LYS A 156 20.41 39.60 -12.68
C LYS A 156 19.73 40.25 -13.91
N GLU A 157 20.11 39.87 -15.13
CA GLU A 157 19.53 40.45 -16.35
C GLU A 157 18.47 39.57 -17.03
N MET A 158 18.44 38.26 -16.77
CA MET A 158 17.55 37.32 -17.50
C MET A 158 16.36 36.82 -16.68
N VAL A 159 16.44 36.86 -15.34
CA VAL A 159 15.29 36.57 -14.48
C VAL A 159 14.74 37.92 -14.01
N GLY A 160 13.73 38.41 -14.73
CA GLY A 160 12.95 39.55 -14.28
C GLY A 160 12.37 39.23 -12.91
N ILE A 161 12.95 39.81 -11.85
CA ILE A 161 12.52 39.60 -10.45
C ILE A 161 11.02 39.96 -10.29
N ASN A 162 10.50 40.82 -11.17
CA ASN A 162 9.09 41.18 -11.26
C ASN A 162 8.17 40.00 -11.64
N ASP A 163 8.66 39.03 -12.42
CA ASP A 163 7.89 37.83 -12.80
C ASP A 163 7.86 36.77 -11.68
N ILE A 164 8.85 36.78 -10.78
CA ILE A 164 8.81 35.95 -9.56
C ILE A 164 7.75 36.48 -8.59
N MET A 165 7.58 37.80 -8.52
CA MET A 165 6.59 38.44 -7.66
C MET A 165 5.14 38.13 -8.09
N SER A 166 4.88 37.98 -9.38
CA SER A 166 3.54 37.58 -9.89
C SER A 166 3.21 36.11 -9.59
N ILE A 167 4.20 35.22 -9.53
CA ILE A 167 4.01 33.83 -9.07
C ILE A 167 3.60 33.79 -7.58
N LEU A 168 4.10 34.73 -6.76
CA LEU A 168 3.71 34.85 -5.35
C LEU A 168 2.28 35.39 -5.19
N GLU A 169 1.77 36.20 -6.13
CA GLU A 169 0.37 36.63 -6.14
C GLU A 169 -0.60 35.47 -6.42
N ILE A 170 -0.23 34.52 -7.28
CA ILE A 170 -1.02 33.30 -7.53
C ILE A 170 -1.15 32.46 -6.24
N MET A 171 -0.18 32.54 -5.33
CA MET A 171 -0.26 31.90 -4.02
C MET A 171 -1.35 32.52 -3.11
N LYS A 172 -1.61 33.84 -3.22
CA LYS A 172 -2.69 34.52 -2.47
C LYS A 172 -4.10 34.15 -2.97
N VAL A 173 -4.25 33.77 -4.25
CA VAL A 173 -5.51 33.28 -4.82
C VAL A 173 -5.90 31.89 -4.26
N ARG A 174 -4.92 31.16 -3.70
CA ARG A 174 -5.20 29.88 -3.04
C ARG A 174 -5.80 30.04 -1.64
N ASP A 175 -5.49 31.13 -0.94
CA ASP A 175 -6.06 31.43 0.39
C ASP A 175 -7.55 31.80 0.32
N SER A 176 -7.98 32.49 -0.75
CA SER A 176 -9.38 32.91 -0.93
C SER A 176 -10.36 31.75 -1.11
N ARG A 177 -9.93 30.61 -1.66
CA ARG A 177 -10.79 29.40 -1.74
C ARG A 177 -11.05 28.79 -0.36
N ASN A 178 -10.10 28.88 0.55
CA ASN A 178 -10.25 28.35 1.91
C ASN A 178 -11.23 29.19 2.72
N GLU A 179 -11.28 30.50 2.49
CA GLU A 179 -12.20 31.41 3.19
C GLU A 179 -13.67 31.15 2.81
N LEU A 180 -13.98 31.01 1.51
CA LEU A 180 -15.32 30.64 1.04
C LEU A 180 -15.80 29.28 1.59
N PHE A 181 -14.88 28.31 1.71
CA PHE A 181 -15.19 27.01 2.29
C PHE A 181 -15.64 27.13 3.76
N HIS A 182 -14.96 27.96 4.55
CA HIS A 182 -15.33 28.19 5.94
C HIS A 182 -16.68 28.92 6.09
N ILE A 183 -16.97 29.89 5.22
CA ILE A 183 -18.26 30.59 5.19
C ILE A 183 -19.40 29.62 4.87
N HIS A 184 -19.23 28.79 3.84
CA HIS A 184 -20.22 27.79 3.45
C HIS A 184 -20.48 26.77 4.56
N LYS A 185 -19.42 26.37 5.29
CA LYS A 185 -19.53 25.46 6.43
C LYS A 185 -20.33 26.09 7.59
N ALA A 186 -20.08 27.37 7.91
CA ALA A 186 -20.79 28.07 8.97
C ALA A 186 -22.29 28.25 8.66
N ILE A 187 -22.64 28.60 7.41
CA ILE A 187 -24.04 28.70 6.96
C ILE A 187 -24.75 27.34 7.11
N ASN A 188 -24.09 26.25 6.70
CA ASN A 188 -24.67 24.92 6.81
C ASN A 188 -24.90 24.49 8.26
N TYR A 189 -23.97 24.78 9.17
CA TYR A 189 -24.19 24.50 10.59
C TYR A 189 -25.36 25.28 11.18
N TYR A 190 -25.47 26.57 10.86
CA TYR A 190 -26.60 27.38 11.31
C TYR A 190 -27.94 26.83 10.78
N ARG A 191 -28.00 26.47 9.49
CA ARG A 191 -29.19 25.88 8.87
C ARG A 191 -29.61 24.57 9.53
N ILE A 192 -28.66 23.71 9.87
CA ILE A 192 -28.95 22.43 10.54
C ILE A 192 -29.45 22.68 11.98
N SER A 193 -28.90 23.68 12.67
CA SER A 193 -29.27 23.98 14.06
C SER A 193 -30.61 24.71 14.19
N ASN A 194 -30.91 25.65 13.29
CA ASN A 194 -32.06 26.56 13.42
C ASN A 194 -33.14 26.34 12.36
N GLY A 195 -32.92 25.44 11.38
CA GLY A 195 -33.87 25.11 10.32
C GLY A 195 -34.08 26.21 9.26
N MET A 196 -33.41 27.37 9.41
CA MET A 196 -33.52 28.52 8.51
C MET A 196 -32.13 29.00 8.07
N LEU A 197 -32.08 29.69 6.93
CA LEU A 197 -30.86 30.37 6.48
C LEU A 197 -30.61 31.63 7.34
N PRO A 198 -29.34 32.01 7.58
CA PRO A 198 -29.03 33.22 8.33
C PRO A 198 -29.38 34.47 7.51
N ASP A 199 -29.98 35.48 8.15
CA ASP A 199 -30.34 36.75 7.51
C ASP A 199 -29.12 37.61 7.14
N SER A 200 -27.99 37.42 7.83
CA SER A 200 -26.71 38.06 7.52
C SER A 200 -25.53 37.22 8.01
N LEU A 201 -24.37 37.42 7.39
CA LEU A 201 -23.12 36.76 7.80
C LEU A 201 -22.62 37.25 9.17
N GLU A 202 -23.01 38.45 9.59
CA GLU A 202 -22.71 39.00 10.91
C GLU A 202 -23.41 38.22 12.04
N LEU A 203 -24.60 37.70 11.77
CA LEU A 203 -25.35 36.86 12.71
C LEU A 203 -24.57 35.57 13.02
N LEU A 204 -23.92 34.97 12.02
CA LEU A 204 -23.07 33.78 12.19
C LEU A 204 -21.85 34.04 13.08
N GLN A 205 -21.32 35.26 13.06
CA GLN A 205 -20.23 35.68 13.95
C GLN A 205 -20.73 35.88 15.38
N LYS A 206 -21.88 36.55 15.55
CA LYS A 206 -22.47 36.84 16.86
C LYS A 206 -22.86 35.58 17.63
N GLU A 207 -23.39 34.58 16.92
CA GLU A 207 -23.79 33.27 17.46
C GLU A 207 -22.63 32.28 17.57
N GLY A 208 -21.40 32.69 17.25
CA GLY A 208 -20.18 31.90 17.47
C GLY A 208 -19.89 30.82 16.43
N TYR A 209 -20.64 30.76 15.33
CA TYR A 209 -20.41 29.82 14.22
C TYR A 209 -19.20 30.21 13.34
N MET A 210 -18.63 31.42 13.51
CA MET A 210 -17.49 31.92 12.73
C MET A 210 -16.56 32.84 13.55
N LYS A 211 -15.24 32.76 13.33
CA LYS A 211 -14.23 33.64 13.96
C LYS A 211 -14.08 34.97 13.21
N ARG A 212 -13.81 36.06 13.94
CA ARG A 212 -13.75 37.46 13.44
C ARG A 212 -12.87 37.72 12.22
N GLY A 213 -11.81 36.92 12.03
CA GLY A 213 -10.83 37.13 10.95
C GLY A 213 -11.25 36.65 9.56
N HIS A 214 -12.38 35.94 9.42
CA HIS A 214 -12.76 35.29 8.15
C HIS A 214 -13.78 36.08 7.30
N LEU A 215 -14.12 37.32 7.69
CA LEU A 215 -15.08 38.18 6.97
C LEU A 215 -14.42 39.34 6.22
N ILE A 216 -13.08 39.40 6.21
CA ILE A 216 -12.32 40.47 5.58
C ILE A 216 -11.77 39.91 4.28
N ASP A 217 -12.19 40.47 3.14
CA ASP A 217 -11.64 40.09 1.83
C ASP A 217 -10.16 40.50 1.74
N HIS A 218 -9.41 39.90 0.81
CA HIS A 218 -7.98 40.19 0.55
C HIS A 218 -7.68 41.68 0.23
N LEU A 219 -8.73 42.48 -0.03
CA LEU A 219 -8.72 43.92 -0.27
C LEU A 219 -9.09 44.78 0.97
N GLY A 220 -9.37 44.16 2.13
CA GLY A 220 -9.67 44.85 3.40
C GLY A 220 -11.13 45.27 3.59
N SER A 221 -12.05 44.87 2.73
CA SER A 221 -13.49 45.14 2.85
C SER A 221 -14.25 43.99 3.49
N LEU A 222 -15.29 44.29 4.29
CA LEU A 222 -16.22 43.28 4.78
C LEU A 222 -17.01 42.69 3.59
N PHE A 223 -17.22 41.36 3.60
CA PHE A 223 -18.25 40.74 2.76
C PHE A 223 -19.63 41.25 3.23
N VAL A 224 -20.18 42.25 2.51
CA VAL A 224 -21.54 42.80 2.72
C VAL A 224 -22.57 41.87 2.12
#